data_AF-A0A833VSF5-F1
#
_entry.id   AF-A0A833VSF5-F1
#
_cell.length_a   1.000
_cell.length_b   1.000
_cell.length_c   1.000
_cell.angle_alpha   90.00
_cell.angle_beta   90.00
_cell.angle_gamma   90.00
#
_symmetry.space_group_name_H-M   'P 1'
#
loop_
_entity.id
_entity.type
_entity.pdbx_description
1 polymer ?
#
loop_
_entity_poly.entity_id
_entity_poly.type
_entity_poly.pdbx_seq_one_letter_code
_entity_poly.pdbx_strand_id
1 'polypeptide(L)'
;MATRAGVIQFSTANLLRSSAISSPSVLIPRSFNKKLAIRAMGSSASSSQRPEPVQDAEKANFTSLSEEEWKKRLTDQQYYVTRQKGTERAFTGEYWNTKTPGIYHCICCDTPLFESKTKFDSGTGWPSYYQPIGNNVKSKLDMSIIFMPRTEVLCAVCDAHLGHVFDDGPPPTEKRYCINR
;
A
#
# COMPACT_ATOMS: atom_id res chain seq x y z
N MET A 1 11.39 5.59 -25.92
CA MET A 1 11.77 6.36 -24.71
C MET A 1 10.68 6.17 -23.68
N ALA A 2 10.89 5.30 -22.70
CA ALA A 2 9.89 4.97 -21.68
C ALA A 2 10.26 5.70 -20.37
N THR A 3 9.47 6.71 -20.02
CA THR A 3 9.66 7.54 -18.84
C THR A 3 8.93 6.88 -17.67
N ARG A 4 9.64 6.17 -16.79
CA ARG A 4 9.13 5.74 -15.48
C ARG A 4 9.59 6.76 -14.45
N ALA A 5 8.68 7.58 -13.96
CA ALA A 5 8.90 8.51 -12.86
C ALA A 5 7.67 8.44 -11.96
N GLY A 6 7.85 8.40 -10.64
CA GLY A 6 6.76 8.44 -9.66
C GLY A 6 7.28 8.04 -8.30
N VAL A 7 7.02 8.84 -7.25
CA VAL A 7 7.53 8.64 -5.89
C VAL A 7 6.76 7.54 -5.12
N ILE A 8 5.93 6.84 -5.88
CA ILE A 8 5.24 5.67 -5.44
C ILE A 8 5.23 4.68 -6.60
N GLN A 9 5.80 3.49 -6.38
CA GLN A 9 5.81 2.44 -7.39
C GLN A 9 4.52 1.64 -7.31
N PHE A 10 3.79 1.62 -8.42
CA PHE A 10 2.56 0.84 -8.58
C PHE A 10 2.90 -0.55 -9.13
N SER A 11 2.44 -1.62 -8.49
CA SER A 11 2.57 -2.99 -8.99
C SER A 11 1.19 -3.61 -9.16
N THR A 12 0.78 -3.87 -10.41
CA THR A 12 -0.45 -4.63 -10.73
C THR A 12 -0.11 -6.10 -10.91
N ALA A 13 -0.50 -6.96 -9.98
CA ALA A 13 -0.53 -8.40 -10.21
C ALA A 13 -1.85 -8.80 -10.87
N ASN A 14 -1.74 -9.55 -11.96
CA ASN A 14 -2.78 -10.08 -12.84
C ASN A 14 -4.01 -10.69 -12.13
N LEU A 15 -5.20 -10.36 -12.62
CA LEU A 15 -6.38 -11.23 -12.53
C LEU A 15 -6.94 -11.44 -13.94
N LEU A 16 -6.55 -12.56 -14.55
CA LEU A 16 -7.14 -13.03 -15.80
C LEU A 16 -8.49 -13.70 -15.53
N ARG A 17 -9.44 -13.19 -16.30
CA ARG A 17 -10.82 -13.60 -16.55
C ARG A 17 -10.94 -15.08 -16.90
N SER A 18 -11.98 -15.75 -16.41
CA SER A 18 -12.63 -16.85 -17.12
C SER A 18 -14.08 -17.01 -16.65
N SER A 19 -14.99 -16.88 -17.62
CA SER A 19 -16.42 -17.16 -17.52
C SER A 19 -16.72 -18.35 -18.43
N ALA A 20 -17.38 -19.40 -17.92
CA ALA A 20 -18.24 -20.34 -18.67
C ALA A 20 -18.86 -21.33 -17.66
N ILE A 21 -20.17 -21.25 -17.40
CA ILE A 21 -21.26 -22.06 -17.99
C ILE A 21 -21.25 -23.54 -17.55
N SER A 22 -22.27 -23.94 -16.77
CA SER A 22 -23.21 -25.00 -17.17
C SER A 22 -24.19 -25.35 -16.03
N SER A 23 -25.49 -25.34 -16.35
CA SER A 23 -26.52 -26.11 -15.66
C SER A 23 -27.14 -27.03 -16.71
N PRO A 24 -27.57 -28.24 -16.34
CA PRO A 24 -29.02 -28.43 -16.27
C PRO A 24 -29.49 -29.35 -15.12
N SER A 25 -30.73 -29.12 -14.70
CA SER A 25 -31.57 -30.00 -13.88
C SER A 25 -31.95 -31.28 -14.63
N VAL A 26 -32.14 -32.42 -13.94
CA VAL A 26 -33.32 -33.34 -14.05
C VAL A 26 -33.31 -34.35 -12.87
N LEU A 27 -34.53 -34.78 -12.53
CA LEU A 27 -35.10 -35.45 -11.36
C LEU A 27 -35.13 -37.02 -11.42
N ILE A 28 -35.15 -37.66 -10.23
CA ILE A 28 -35.96 -38.86 -9.78
C ILE A 28 -35.49 -40.31 -10.19
N PRO A 29 -35.71 -41.43 -9.41
CA PRO A 29 -35.74 -41.71 -7.95
C PRO A 29 -35.14 -43.09 -7.45
N ARG A 30 -35.12 -43.26 -6.11
CA ARG A 30 -35.30 -44.47 -5.23
C ARG A 30 -34.77 -45.88 -5.64
N SER A 31 -33.94 -46.51 -4.77
CA SER A 31 -34.34 -47.55 -3.78
C SER A 31 -33.17 -48.44 -3.28
N PHE A 32 -33.20 -48.74 -1.97
CA PHE A 32 -32.59 -49.84 -1.18
C PHE A 32 -31.64 -50.86 -1.87
N ASN A 33 -30.49 -51.18 -1.27
CA ASN A 33 -30.39 -52.13 -0.14
C ASN A 33 -28.95 -52.26 0.41
N LYS A 34 -28.89 -52.77 1.65
CA LYS A 34 -27.73 -52.99 2.52
C LYS A 34 -26.65 -53.90 1.91
N LYS A 35 -25.37 -53.62 2.22
CA LYS A 35 -24.37 -54.62 2.69
C LYS A 35 -23.11 -53.94 3.23
N LEU A 36 -22.83 -54.23 4.49
CA LEU A 36 -21.63 -53.87 5.24
C LEU A 36 -20.55 -54.92 4.95
N ALA A 37 -19.38 -54.51 4.48
CA ALA A 37 -18.17 -55.32 4.46
C ALA A 37 -16.93 -54.42 4.54
N ILE A 38 -16.04 -54.83 5.44
CA ILE A 38 -14.91 -54.13 6.02
C ILE A 38 -13.71 -54.11 5.05
N ARG A 39 -13.05 -52.95 4.92
CA ARG A 39 -11.65 -52.80 4.52
C ARG A 39 -11.19 -51.36 4.79
N ALA A 40 -10.57 -51.11 5.95
CA ALA A 40 -9.91 -49.85 6.26
C ALA A 40 -8.39 -50.04 6.08
N MET A 41 -7.85 -49.47 5.01
CA MET A 41 -6.42 -49.23 4.79
C MET A 41 -6.27 -47.74 4.52
N GLY A 42 -5.28 -47.09 5.14
CA GLY A 42 -4.84 -45.76 4.73
C GLY A 42 -4.78 -44.74 5.85
N SER A 43 -3.58 -44.60 6.42
CA SER A 43 -3.15 -43.53 7.31
C SER A 43 -3.49 -42.15 6.75
N SER A 44 -4.01 -41.26 7.59
CA SER A 44 -4.01 -39.82 7.32
C SER A 44 -3.61 -39.11 8.60
N ALA A 45 -2.30 -38.96 8.77
CA ALA A 45 -1.73 -38.01 9.71
C ALA A 45 -2.10 -36.61 9.20
N SER A 46 -3.06 -36.00 9.89
CA SER A 46 -3.45 -34.60 9.70
C SER A 46 -2.29 -33.71 10.14
N SER A 47 -1.39 -33.40 9.20
CA SER A 47 -0.35 -32.38 9.40
C SER A 47 -0.99 -31.01 9.24
N SER A 48 -1.32 -30.39 10.38
CA SER A 48 -1.65 -28.99 10.50
C SER A 48 -0.46 -28.15 10.00
N GLN A 49 -0.49 -27.73 8.74
CA GLN A 49 0.46 -26.75 8.23
C GLN A 49 0.09 -25.38 8.80
N ARG A 50 0.83 -25.00 9.83
CA ARG A 50 0.95 -23.65 10.37
C ARG A 50 1.32 -22.70 9.22
N PRO A 51 0.73 -21.49 9.13
CA PRO A 51 1.17 -20.53 8.13
C PRO A 51 2.63 -20.11 8.41
N GLU A 52 3.45 -20.22 7.36
CA GLU A 52 4.83 -19.75 7.29
C GLU A 52 4.93 -18.27 7.72
N PRO A 53 5.97 -17.88 8.46
CA PRO A 53 6.17 -16.48 8.87
C PRO A 53 6.50 -15.65 7.63
N VAL A 54 5.71 -14.60 7.39
CA VAL A 54 5.97 -13.61 6.35
C VAL A 54 7.31 -12.95 6.68
N GLN A 55 8.24 -13.08 5.75
CA GLN A 55 9.63 -12.69 5.91
C GLN A 55 9.74 -11.21 6.31
N ASP A 56 10.38 -11.00 7.47
CA ASP A 56 10.83 -9.70 7.92
C ASP A 56 11.65 -9.07 6.80
N ALA A 57 11.14 -7.96 6.25
CA ALA A 57 11.90 -7.11 5.36
C ALA A 57 13.17 -6.69 6.11
N GLU A 58 14.29 -7.32 5.76
CA GLU A 58 15.61 -6.96 6.24
C GLU A 58 15.77 -5.46 6.01
N LYS A 59 15.84 -4.68 7.09
CA LYS A 59 16.06 -3.24 7.07
C LYS A 59 17.40 -2.96 6.39
N ALA A 60 17.41 -2.90 5.06
CA ALA A 60 18.48 -2.25 4.34
C ALA A 60 18.62 -0.85 4.94
N ASN A 61 19.83 -0.49 5.37
CA ASN A 61 20.08 0.73 6.15
C ASN A 61 19.97 1.97 5.25
N PHE A 62 18.75 2.31 4.83
CA PHE A 62 18.47 3.48 4.01
C PHE A 62 18.78 4.78 4.76
N THR A 63 18.82 4.74 6.10
CA THR A 63 19.13 5.88 6.96
C THR A 63 20.61 6.28 6.88
N SER A 64 21.52 5.37 6.51
CA SER A 64 22.96 5.66 6.38
C SER A 64 23.40 6.13 4.99
N LEU A 65 22.47 6.23 4.02
CA LEU A 65 22.80 6.68 2.66
C LEU A 65 23.12 8.18 2.63
N SER A 66 24.18 8.52 1.90
CA SER A 66 24.61 9.91 1.67
C SER A 66 23.66 10.66 0.74
N GLU A 67 23.66 11.98 0.83
CA GLU A 67 22.86 12.86 -0.04
C GLU A 67 23.22 12.67 -1.53
N GLU A 68 24.48 12.37 -1.85
CA GLU A 68 24.93 12.11 -3.22
C GLU A 68 24.37 10.79 -3.79
N GLU A 69 24.25 9.76 -2.96
CA GLU A 69 23.62 8.50 -3.36
C GLU A 69 22.13 8.67 -3.62
N TRP A 70 21.45 9.50 -2.81
CA TRP A 70 20.04 9.82 -3.05
C TRP A 70 19.82 10.59 -4.35
N LYS A 71 20.66 11.60 -4.63
CA LYS A 71 20.61 12.35 -5.90
C LYS A 71 20.84 11.48 -7.14
N LYS A 72 21.59 10.38 -7.01
CA LYS A 72 21.79 9.40 -8.11
C LYS A 72 20.57 8.49 -8.31
N ARG A 73 19.79 8.24 -7.26
CA ARG A 73 18.63 7.32 -7.28
C ARG A 73 17.31 8.02 -7.62
N LEU A 74 17.18 9.29 -7.22
CA LEU A 74 15.95 10.07 -7.29
C LEU A 74 16.07 11.14 -8.37
N THR A 75 14.95 11.51 -9.00
CA THR A 75 14.94 12.74 -9.80
C THR A 75 14.99 13.97 -8.89
N ASP A 76 15.38 15.13 -9.43
CA ASP A 76 15.52 16.37 -8.67
C ASP A 76 14.26 16.73 -7.88
N GLN A 77 13.08 16.55 -8.48
CA GLN A 77 11.79 16.80 -7.80
C GLN A 77 11.56 15.81 -6.65
N GLN A 78 11.87 14.54 -6.85
CA GLN A 78 11.67 13.50 -5.83
C GLN A 78 12.62 13.72 -4.65
N TYR A 79 13.87 14.07 -4.94
CA TYR A 79 14.86 14.42 -3.94
C TYR A 79 14.46 15.69 -3.18
N TYR A 80 13.99 16.73 -3.88
CA TYR A 80 13.48 17.95 -3.26
C TYR A 80 12.34 17.66 -2.28
N VAL A 81 11.34 16.87 -2.68
CA VAL A 81 10.21 16.51 -1.81
C VAL A 81 10.67 15.64 -0.64
N THR A 82 11.32 14.51 -0.92
CA THR A 82 11.57 13.46 0.09
C THR A 82 12.73 13.75 1.03
N ARG A 83 13.73 14.53 0.60
CA ARG A 83 14.95 14.80 1.40
C ARG A 83 15.03 16.24 1.86
N GLN A 84 14.58 17.19 1.04
CA GLN A 84 14.57 18.62 1.39
C GLN A 84 13.25 19.10 1.98
N LYS A 85 12.31 18.19 2.24
CA LYS A 85 10.96 18.50 2.77
C LYS A 85 10.19 19.50 1.91
N GLY A 86 10.45 19.46 0.61
CA GLY A 86 9.73 20.22 -0.38
C GLY A 86 8.29 19.78 -0.49
N THR A 87 7.43 20.66 -0.98
CA THR A 87 6.04 20.33 -1.32
C THR A 87 5.87 20.50 -2.82
N GLU A 88 5.31 19.49 -3.50
CA GLU A 88 5.03 19.59 -4.92
C GLU A 88 3.90 20.60 -5.18
N ARG A 89 3.82 21.12 -6.41
CA ARG A 89 2.74 22.05 -6.77
C ARG A 89 1.39 21.31 -6.82
N ALA A 90 0.36 21.90 -6.23
CA ALA A 90 -1.01 21.36 -6.29
C ALA A 90 -1.44 21.02 -7.73
N PHE A 91 -2.17 19.91 -7.89
CA PHE A 91 -2.74 19.43 -9.16
C PHE A 91 -1.70 19.07 -10.24
N THR A 92 -0.43 18.91 -9.87
CA THR A 92 0.64 18.51 -10.80
C THR A 92 1.14 17.08 -10.61
N GLY A 93 0.92 16.48 -9.43
CA GLY A 93 1.36 15.13 -9.11
C GLY A 93 0.59 14.02 -9.84
N GLU A 94 1.27 13.10 -10.51
CA GLU A 94 0.66 12.00 -11.29
C GLU A 94 -0.48 11.24 -10.56
N TYR A 95 -0.38 11.11 -9.23
CA TYR A 95 -1.35 10.37 -8.44
C TYR A 95 -2.46 11.21 -7.80
N TRP A 96 -2.51 12.54 -8.03
CA TRP A 96 -3.49 13.40 -7.37
C TRP A 96 -4.93 12.99 -7.71
N ASN A 97 -5.27 12.84 -9.00
CA ASN A 97 -6.62 12.44 -9.46
C ASN A 97 -6.77 10.95 -9.74
N THR A 98 -5.73 10.16 -9.49
CA THR A 98 -5.73 8.75 -9.88
C THR A 98 -6.58 7.93 -8.90
N LYS A 99 -7.39 7.01 -9.44
CA LYS A 99 -8.25 6.07 -8.68
C LYS A 99 -7.86 4.61 -8.90
N THR A 100 -6.68 4.36 -9.43
CA THR A 100 -6.23 3.02 -9.80
C THR A 100 -6.06 2.13 -8.56
N PRO A 101 -6.69 0.94 -8.51
CA PRO A 101 -6.58 0.05 -7.36
C PRO A 101 -5.17 -0.54 -7.21
N GLY A 102 -4.53 -0.32 -6.06
CA GLY A 102 -3.24 -0.91 -5.71
C GLY A 102 -2.71 -0.40 -4.37
N ILE A 103 -1.42 -0.67 -4.14
CA ILE A 103 -0.67 -0.22 -2.98
C ILE A 103 0.33 0.85 -3.42
N TYR A 104 0.42 1.88 -2.61
CA TYR A 104 1.29 3.02 -2.77
C TYR A 104 2.54 2.83 -1.89
N HIS A 105 3.69 2.58 -2.50
CA HIS A 105 5.00 2.37 -1.87
C HIS A 105 5.83 3.66 -1.76
N CYS A 106 6.82 3.71 -0.87
CA CYS A 106 7.77 4.81 -0.77
C CYS A 106 8.81 4.77 -1.90
N ILE A 107 9.08 5.88 -2.59
CA ILE A 107 10.11 5.90 -3.65
C ILE A 107 11.51 5.53 -3.21
N CYS A 108 11.83 5.86 -1.96
CA CYS A 108 13.19 5.78 -1.47
C CYS A 108 13.57 4.34 -1.11
N CYS A 109 12.63 3.59 -0.52
CA CYS A 109 12.87 2.28 0.07
C CYS A 109 11.83 1.22 -0.30
N ASP A 110 10.89 1.55 -1.19
CA ASP A 110 9.82 0.66 -1.67
C ASP A 110 8.91 0.09 -0.57
N THR A 111 8.92 0.70 0.63
CA THR A 111 8.05 0.28 1.74
C THR A 111 6.58 0.61 1.43
N PRO A 112 5.62 -0.32 1.63
CA PRO A 112 4.20 -0.04 1.40
C PRO A 112 3.67 0.99 2.40
N LEU A 113 3.11 2.09 1.92
CA LEU A 113 2.65 3.22 2.74
C LEU A 113 1.12 3.32 2.82
N PHE A 114 0.42 3.28 1.68
CA PHE A 114 -1.03 3.51 1.62
C PHE A 114 -1.73 2.55 0.66
N GLU A 115 -3.00 2.23 0.92
CA GLU A 115 -3.83 1.49 -0.03
C GLU A 115 -4.72 2.46 -0.81
N SER A 116 -4.96 2.16 -2.08
CA SER A 116 -5.97 2.85 -2.89
C SER A 116 -7.37 2.87 -2.26
N LYS A 117 -7.71 1.87 -1.44
CA LYS A 117 -8.99 1.81 -0.70
C LYS A 117 -9.12 2.90 0.36
N THR A 118 -8.01 3.39 0.89
CA THR A 118 -8.02 4.47 1.88
C THR A 118 -7.88 5.85 1.24
N LYS A 119 -7.67 5.90 -0.10
CA LYS A 119 -7.59 7.13 -0.87
C LYS A 119 -8.98 7.75 -1.03
N PHE A 120 -9.07 9.06 -0.86
CA PHE A 120 -10.28 9.82 -1.13
C PHE A 120 -9.95 11.14 -1.82
N ASP A 121 -10.96 11.77 -2.42
CA ASP A 121 -10.83 13.10 -3.02
C ASP A 121 -11.12 14.17 -1.96
N SER A 122 -10.09 14.89 -1.56
CA SER A 122 -10.19 16.01 -0.62
C SER A 122 -10.36 17.36 -1.30
N GLY A 123 -10.25 17.43 -2.64
CA GLY A 123 -10.22 18.71 -3.38
C GLY A 123 -8.98 19.58 -3.13
N THR A 124 -7.96 19.07 -2.40
CA THR A 124 -6.78 19.87 -2.02
C THR A 124 -5.72 19.96 -3.13
N GLY A 125 -5.78 19.07 -4.12
CA GLY A 125 -4.81 19.00 -5.22
C GLY A 125 -3.61 18.08 -4.96
N TRP A 126 -3.62 17.33 -3.85
CA TRP A 126 -2.66 16.25 -3.54
C TRP A 126 -3.40 14.96 -3.21
N PRO A 127 -2.77 13.79 -3.40
CA PRO A 127 -3.28 12.51 -2.90
C PRO A 127 -3.61 12.57 -1.40
N SER A 128 -4.86 12.26 -1.06
CA SER A 128 -5.33 12.19 0.32
C SER A 128 -5.75 10.77 0.70
N TYR A 129 -5.30 10.31 1.86
CA TYR A 129 -5.65 9.01 2.42
C TYR A 129 -6.17 9.19 3.84
N TYR A 130 -7.08 8.33 4.31
CA TYR A 130 -7.54 8.39 5.70
C TYR A 130 -6.74 7.49 6.65
N GLN A 131 -5.99 6.51 6.13
CA GLN A 131 -5.25 5.56 6.94
C GLN A 131 -4.02 5.00 6.22
N PRO A 132 -2.85 4.90 6.88
CA PRO A 132 -1.65 4.24 6.36
C PRO A 132 -1.69 2.72 6.59
N ILE A 133 -0.80 2.01 5.91
CA ILE A 133 -0.59 0.57 6.09
C ILE A 133 0.30 0.33 7.31
N GLY A 134 -0.25 -0.27 8.36
CA GLY A 134 0.48 -0.66 9.56
C GLY A 134 1.24 0.51 10.22
N ASN A 135 2.49 0.25 10.62
CA ASN A 135 3.36 1.22 11.29
C ASN A 135 4.47 1.76 10.37
N ASN A 136 4.25 1.74 9.06
CA ASN A 136 5.25 2.13 8.05
C ASN A 136 5.40 3.64 7.89
N VAL A 137 4.54 4.40 8.56
CA VAL A 137 4.47 5.85 8.52
C VAL A 137 4.64 6.38 9.95
N LYS A 138 5.49 7.38 10.12
CA LYS A 138 5.69 8.09 11.38
C LYS A 138 5.27 9.54 11.26
N SER A 139 4.71 10.06 12.34
CA SER A 139 4.28 11.46 12.44
C SER A 139 5.25 12.24 13.33
N LYS A 140 5.63 13.44 12.90
CA LYS A 140 6.52 14.34 13.65
C LYS A 140 5.96 15.76 13.64
N LEU A 141 6.10 16.47 14.75
CA LEU A 141 5.72 17.88 14.81
C LEU A 141 6.63 18.71 13.89
N ASP A 142 6.02 19.46 12.98
CA ASP A 142 6.64 20.40 12.06
C ASP A 142 6.31 21.84 12.51
N MET A 143 7.35 22.56 12.93
CA MET A 143 7.29 23.95 13.37
C MET A 143 7.96 24.90 12.36
N SER A 144 8.11 24.48 11.10
CA SER A 144 8.71 25.30 10.04
C SER A 144 7.97 26.61 9.79
N ILE A 145 6.65 26.64 10.03
CA ILE A 145 5.83 27.84 9.92
C ILE A 145 5.52 28.36 11.33
N ILE A 146 6.01 29.55 11.62
CA ILE A 146 5.78 30.22 12.91
C ILE A 146 4.26 30.42 13.07
N PHE A 147 3.72 30.00 14.22
CA PHE A 147 2.30 30.05 14.61
C PHE A 147 1.35 29.05 13.92
N MET A 148 1.84 28.17 13.03
CA MET A 148 1.01 27.11 12.44
C MET A 148 1.71 25.76 12.55
N PRO A 149 1.72 25.14 13.75
CA PRO A 149 2.28 23.81 13.91
C PRO A 149 1.49 22.81 13.06
N ARG A 150 2.20 22.02 12.29
CA ARG A 150 1.63 20.93 11.49
C ARG A 150 2.24 19.60 11.91
N THR A 151 1.59 18.51 11.54
CA THR A 151 2.15 17.18 11.78
C THR A 151 2.70 16.65 10.46
N GLU A 152 4.02 16.67 10.33
CA GLU A 152 4.74 16.07 9.19
C GLU A 152 4.64 14.55 9.23
N VAL A 153 4.50 13.97 8.04
CA VAL A 153 4.40 12.54 7.80
C VAL A 153 5.68 12.10 7.12
N LEU A 154 6.37 11.12 7.71
CA LEU A 154 7.63 10.57 7.23
C LEU A 154 7.50 9.05 7.04
N CYS A 155 8.30 8.49 6.13
CA CYS A 155 8.50 7.05 6.08
C CYS A 155 9.23 6.57 7.36
N ALA A 156 8.75 5.49 7.97
CA ALA A 156 9.35 4.93 9.17
C ALA A 156 10.67 4.19 8.91
N VAL A 157 10.95 3.83 7.65
CA VAL A 157 12.12 3.02 7.25
C VAL A 157 13.29 3.88 6.79
N CYS A 158 13.06 4.86 5.92
CA CYS A 158 14.12 5.66 5.29
C CYS A 158 14.06 7.16 5.61
N ASP A 159 13.15 7.56 6.49
CA ASP A 159 12.96 8.95 6.93
C ASP A 159 12.62 9.94 5.80
N ALA A 160 12.15 9.43 4.67
CA ALA A 160 11.69 10.26 3.56
C ALA A 160 10.47 11.08 3.97
N HIS A 161 10.49 12.37 3.67
CA HIS A 161 9.34 13.26 3.78
C HIS A 161 8.25 12.84 2.79
N LEU A 162 7.04 12.67 3.31
CA LEU A 162 5.87 12.27 2.52
C LEU A 162 4.88 13.43 2.41
N GLY A 163 4.63 14.15 3.50
CA GLY A 163 3.68 15.27 3.51
C GLY A 163 3.24 15.62 4.92
N HIS A 164 1.94 15.85 5.12
CA HIS A 164 1.36 16.22 6.42
C HIS A 164 0.04 15.49 6.69
N VAL A 165 -0.27 15.29 7.98
CA VAL A 165 -1.54 14.74 8.44
C VAL A 165 -2.35 15.83 9.15
N PHE A 166 -3.65 15.82 8.87
CA PHE A 166 -4.64 16.75 9.40
C PHE A 166 -5.82 15.97 10.00
N ASP A 167 -6.60 16.65 10.85
CA ASP A 167 -7.73 16.07 11.60
C ASP A 167 -9.08 16.40 10.97
N ASP A 168 -9.10 16.64 9.65
CA ASP A 168 -10.27 17.00 8.84
C ASP A 168 -10.59 15.91 7.79
N GLY A 169 -10.27 14.66 8.12
CA GLY A 169 -10.54 13.50 7.25
C GLY A 169 -11.96 12.95 7.40
N PRO A 170 -12.36 12.02 6.51
CA PRO A 170 -13.61 11.30 6.64
C PRO A 170 -13.55 10.23 7.76
N PRO A 171 -14.71 9.75 8.26
CA PRO A 171 -14.77 8.52 9.04
C PRO A 171 -14.13 7.34 8.26
N PRO A 172 -13.53 6.35 8.94
CA PRO A 172 -13.61 6.08 10.38
C PRO A 172 -12.50 6.72 11.23
N THR A 173 -11.42 7.23 10.62
CA THR A 173 -10.25 7.72 11.34
C THR A 173 -10.30 9.24 11.59
N GLU A 174 -11.09 9.96 10.80
CA GLU A 174 -11.14 11.44 10.80
C GLU A 174 -9.77 12.10 10.52
N LYS A 175 -8.82 11.31 10.00
CA LYS A 175 -7.48 11.79 9.61
C LYS A 175 -7.41 11.97 8.10
N ARG A 176 -6.70 12.98 7.66
CA ARG A 176 -6.34 13.22 6.27
C ARG A 176 -4.84 13.28 6.12
N TYR A 177 -4.26 12.22 5.60
CA TYR A 177 -2.87 12.14 5.17
C TYR A 177 -2.76 12.77 3.78
N CYS A 178 -2.28 14.01 3.73
CA CYS A 178 -2.03 14.76 2.51
C CYS A 178 -0.59 14.51 2.07
N ILE A 179 -0.40 13.67 1.05
CA ILE A 179 0.89 13.11 0.68
C ILE A 179 1.30 13.65 -0.69
N ASN A 180 2.57 14.06 -0.81
CA ASN A 180 3.16 14.40 -2.10
C ASN A 180 3.27 13.16 -2.98
N ARG A 181 3.28 13.34 -4.31
CA ARG A 181 3.61 12.28 -5.27
C ARG A 181 4.82 11.52 -4.81
#